data_AF-A0A923E510-F1
#
_entry.id   AF-A0A923E510-F1
#
_cell.length_a   1.000
_cell.length_b   1.000
_cell.length_c   1.000
_cell.angle_alpha   90.00
_cell.angle_beta   90.00
_cell.angle_gamma   90.00
#
_symmetry.space_group_name_H-M   'P 1'
#
loop_
_entity.id
_entity.type
_entity.pdbx_description
1 polymer ?
#
loop_
_entity_poly.entity_id
_entity_poly.type
_entity_poly.pdbx_seq_one_letter_code
_entity_poly.pdbx_strand_id
1 'polypeptide(L)'
;MTPLLGYLLAVLAIVFLIDLGLRGIPFILLEPLRESRFVRAMGAWMPAGILFVLAALTLHSHAVAIAGKGWAALLASTITVAVHLLGGRRMMLSIGAGTASYVALLALA
;
A
#
# COMPACT_ATOMS: atom_id res chain seq x y z
N MET A 1 23.75 17.43 -14.04
CA MET A 1 23.45 18.09 -12.75
C MET A 1 23.17 17.00 -11.73
N THR A 2 24.20 16.46 -11.07
CA THR A 2 24.02 15.49 -9.98
C THR A 2 23.47 16.23 -8.77
N PRO A 3 22.36 15.78 -8.17
CA PRO A 3 21.85 16.44 -6.97
C PRO A 3 22.94 16.37 -5.88
N LEU A 4 23.24 17.53 -5.29
CA LEU A 4 24.17 17.61 -4.16
C LEU A 4 23.60 16.75 -3.02
N LEU A 5 24.41 15.92 -2.36
CA LEU A 5 23.96 15.04 -1.28
C LEU A 5 23.11 15.77 -0.22
N GLY A 6 23.46 17.02 0.09
CA GLY A 6 22.70 17.87 1.01
C GLY A 6 21.26 18.16 0.56
N TYR A 7 21.02 18.30 -0.75
CA TYR A 7 19.67 18.47 -1.30
C TYR A 7 18.83 17.21 -1.10
N LEU A 8 19.38 16.03 -1.38
CA LEU A 8 18.69 14.74 -1.18
C LEU A 8 18.35 14.51 0.30
N LEU A 9 19.29 14.80 1.20
CA LEU A 9 19.06 14.68 2.64
C LEU A 9 17.98 15.65 3.13
N ALA A 10 17.98 16.89 2.64
CA ALA A 10 16.95 17.87 2.98
C ALA A 10 15.56 17.42 2.51
N VAL A 11 15.44 16.96 1.26
CA VAL A 11 14.18 16.43 0.72
C VAL A 11 13.69 15.24 1.54
N LEU A 12 14.58 14.27 1.83
CA LEU A 12 14.21 13.08 2.60
C LEU A 12 13.77 13.44 4.02
N ALA A 13 14.47 14.36 4.68
CA ALA A 13 14.11 14.84 6.00
C ALA A 13 12.74 15.53 5.99
N ILE A 14 12.48 16.40 5.00
CA ILE A 14 11.20 17.11 4.88
C ILE A 14 10.05 16.14 4.63
N VAL A 15 10.18 15.23 3.66
CA VAL A 15 9.15 14.22 3.36
C VAL A 15 8.89 13.34 4.58
N PHE A 16 9.95 12.88 5.25
CA PHE A 16 9.83 12.11 6.48
C PHE A 16 9.08 12.86 7.59
N LEU A 17 9.41 14.13 7.81
CA LEU A 17 8.73 14.99 8.80
C LEU A 17 7.26 15.20 8.45
N ILE A 18 6.96 15.43 7.17
CA ILE A 18 5.58 15.60 6.70
C ILE A 18 4.81 14.29 6.88
N ASP A 19 5.33 13.15 6.45
CA ASP A 19 4.67 11.85 6.59
C ASP A 19 4.45 11.49 8.06
N LEU A 20 5.46 11.69 8.91
CA LEU A 20 5.39 11.44 10.35
C LEU A 20 4.35 12.35 11.00
N GLY A 21 4.30 13.63 10.61
CA GLY A 21 3.32 14.60 11.09
C GLY A 21 1.90 14.24 10.64
N LEU A 22 1.67 14.12 9.33
CA LEU A 22 0.36 13.83 8.77
C LEU A 22 -0.21 12.49 9.26
N ARG A 23 0.64 11.49 9.51
CA ARG A 23 0.20 10.23 10.10
C ARG A 23 0.05 10.31 11.61
N GLY A 24 0.99 10.91 12.34
CA GLY A 24 1.02 10.91 13.80
C GLY A 24 0.02 11.87 14.45
N ILE A 25 -0.12 13.08 13.90
CA ILE A 25 -1.03 14.12 14.40
C ILE A 25 -2.47 13.63 14.59
N PRO A 26 -3.13 12.98 13.61
CA PRO A 26 -4.52 12.55 13.79
C PRO A 26 -4.67 11.57 14.95
N PHE A 27 -3.70 10.69 15.20
CA PHE A 27 -3.78 9.75 16.33
C PHE A 27 -3.56 10.44 17.68
N ILE A 28 -2.65 11.42 17.76
CA ILE A 28 -2.41 12.22 18.97
C ILE A 28 -3.66 13.05 19.31
N LEU A 29 -4.31 13.63 18.30
CA LEU A 29 -5.52 14.43 18.50
C LEU A 29 -6.74 13.58 18.92
N LEU A 30 -6.80 12.32 18.45
CA LEU A 30 -7.86 11.36 18.80
C LEU A 30 -7.60 10.62 20.12
N GLU A 31 -6.45 10.84 20.76
CA GLU A 31 -6.07 10.21 22.04
C GLU A 31 -7.07 10.46 23.19
N PRO A 32 -7.63 11.67 23.39
CA PRO A 32 -8.63 11.93 24.44
C PRO A 32 -9.95 11.18 24.24
N LEU A 33 -10.23 10.71 23.02
CA LEU A 33 -11.45 9.96 22.66
C LEU A 33 -11.26 8.43 22.75
N ARG A 34 -10.08 7.96 23.17
CA ARG A 34 -9.74 6.52 23.29
C ARG A 34 -10.49 5.76 24.38
N GLU A 35 -11.20 6.47 25.27
CA GLU A 35 -12.09 5.88 26.28
C GLU A 35 -13.21 5.03 25.64
N SER A 36 -13.57 5.28 24.38
CA SER A 36 -14.52 4.47 23.62
C SER A 36 -13.85 3.31 22.89
N ARG A 37 -14.28 2.08 23.18
CA ARG A 37 -13.84 0.84 22.48
C ARG A 37 -13.96 0.95 20.95
N PHE A 38 -14.89 1.76 20.44
CA PHE A 38 -15.10 1.97 19.01
C PHE A 38 -13.94 2.70 18.33
N VAL A 39 -13.45 3.78 18.93
CA VAL A 39 -12.33 4.58 18.38
C VAL A 39 -11.03 3.75 18.41
N ARG A 40 -10.82 2.97 19.46
CA ARG A 40 -9.65 2.08 19.59
C ARG A 40 -9.66 0.94 18.56
N ALA A 41 -10.83 0.37 18.28
CA ALA A 41 -10.98 -0.62 17.22
C ALA A 41 -10.71 0.04 15.85
N MET A 42 -11.33 1.18 15.56
CA MET A 42 -11.16 1.88 14.28
C MET A 42 -9.70 2.30 14.03
N GLY A 43 -8.99 2.75 15.07
CA GLY A 43 -7.55 3.04 14.99
C GLY A 43 -6.69 1.81 14.68
N ALA A 44 -7.05 0.62 15.16
CA ALA A 44 -6.35 -0.62 14.84
C ALA A 44 -6.59 -1.09 13.39
N TRP A 45 -7.77 -0.80 12.82
CA TRP A 45 -8.11 -1.11 11.43
C TRP A 45 -7.65 -0.06 10.42
N MET A 46 -7.31 1.15 10.86
CA MET A 46 -6.83 2.23 9.97
C MET A 46 -5.67 1.81 9.06
N PRO A 47 -4.58 1.17 9.55
CA PRO A 47 -3.47 0.76 8.67
C PRO A 47 -3.92 -0.18 7.55
N ALA A 48 -4.79 -1.15 7.87
CA ALA A 48 -5.33 -2.06 6.88
C ALA A 48 -6.23 -1.34 5.86
N GLY A 49 -7.07 -0.41 6.33
CA GLY A 49 -7.91 0.41 5.47
C GLY A 49 -7.10 1.30 4.51
N ILE A 50 -6.06 1.97 5.00
CA ILE A 50 -5.17 2.80 4.17
C ILE A 50 -4.47 1.95 3.12
N LEU A 51 -3.93 0.79 3.50
CA LEU A 51 -3.28 -0.12 2.55
C LEU A 51 -4.25 -0.64 1.49
N PHE A 52 -5.50 -0.91 1.87
CA PHE A 52 -6.53 -1.31 0.92
C PHE A 52 -6.84 -0.20 -0.09
N VAL A 53 -7.04 1.04 0.36
CA VAL A 53 -7.28 2.19 -0.52
C VAL A 53 -6.07 2.45 -1.44
N LEU A 54 -4.85 2.38 -0.90
CA LEU A 54 -3.63 2.49 -1.70
C LEU A 54 -3.54 1.42 -2.78
N ALA A 55 -3.85 0.16 -2.43
CA ALA A 55 -3.87 -0.93 -3.40
C ALA A 55 -4.93 -0.69 -4.50
N ALA A 56 -6.14 -0.27 -4.12
CA ALA A 56 -7.21 0.04 -5.07
C ALA A 56 -6.84 1.20 -6.01
N LEU A 57 -6.26 2.29 -5.47
CA LEU A 57 -5.81 3.43 -6.26
C LEU A 57 -4.64 3.07 -7.18
N THR A 58 -3.70 2.26 -6.71
CA THR A 58 -2.60 1.73 -7.53
C THR A 58 -3.14 0.87 -8.67
N LEU A 59 -4.11 0.02 -8.39
CA LEU A 59 -4.75 -0.83 -9.39
C LEU A 59 -5.52 0.00 -10.43
N HIS A 60 -6.27 1.01 -9.97
CA HIS A 60 -6.99 1.94 -10.84
C HIS A 60 -6.03 2.74 -11.73
N SER A 61 -4.98 3.31 -11.16
CA SER A 61 -3.98 4.06 -11.94
C SER A 61 -3.28 3.18 -12.98
N HIS A 62 -2.96 1.92 -12.67
CA HIS A 62 -2.43 0.98 -13.66
C HIS A 62 -3.44 0.62 -14.76
N ALA A 63 -4.72 0.43 -14.40
CA ALA A 63 -5.77 0.12 -15.37
C ALA A 63 -6.02 1.28 -16.35
N VAL A 64 -5.87 2.53 -15.88
CA VAL A 64 -6.03 3.73 -16.71
C VAL A 64 -4.76 4.02 -17.53
N ALA A 65 -3.58 3.80 -16.96
CA ALA A 65 -2.31 4.12 -17.63
C ALA A 65 -1.94 3.15 -18.76
N ILE A 66 -2.40 1.89 -18.71
CA ILE A 66 -2.07 0.87 -19.70
C ILE A 66 -3.34 0.42 -20.43
N ALA A 67 -3.69 1.14 -21.49
CA ALA A 67 -4.82 0.81 -22.35
C ALA A 67 -4.70 -0.63 -22.89
N GLY A 68 -5.62 -1.51 -22.47
CA GLY A 68 -5.70 -2.91 -22.93
C GLY A 68 -5.12 -3.98 -22.00
N LYS A 69 -4.32 -3.63 -20.98
CA LYS A 69 -3.69 -4.62 -20.06
C LYS A 69 -4.07 -4.47 -18.58
N GLY A 70 -5.00 -3.58 -18.23
CA GLY A 70 -5.48 -3.40 -16.85
C GLY A 70 -6.07 -4.68 -16.22
N TRP A 71 -6.55 -5.62 -17.04
CA TRP A 71 -7.06 -6.92 -16.59
C TRP A 71 -5.99 -7.79 -15.94
N ALA A 72 -4.73 -7.68 -16.36
CA ALA A 72 -3.62 -8.46 -15.82
C ALA A 72 -3.33 -8.12 -14.35
N ALA A 73 -3.43 -6.83 -14.00
CA ALA A 73 -3.26 -6.36 -12.63
C ALA A 73 -4.40 -6.85 -11.71
N LEU A 74 -5.64 -6.88 -12.22
CA LEU A 74 -6.81 -7.41 -11.50
C LEU A 74 -6.64 -8.92 -11.23
N LEU A 75 -6.24 -9.70 -12.25
CA LEU A 75 -6.01 -11.13 -12.11
C LEU A 75 -4.86 -11.43 -11.13
N ALA A 76 -3.72 -10.73 -11.24
CA ALA A 76 -2.61 -10.90 -10.31
C ALA A 76 -2.99 -10.55 -8.86
N SER A 77 -3.78 -9.49 -8.65
CA SER A 77 -4.28 -9.14 -7.31
C SER A 77 -5.19 -10.24 -6.73
N THR A 78 -6.04 -10.84 -7.57
CA THR A 78 -6.93 -11.94 -7.18
C THR A 78 -6.13 -13.19 -6.80
N ILE A 79 -5.09 -13.52 -7.59
CA ILE A 79 -4.16 -14.62 -7.28
C ILE A 79 -3.43 -14.35 -5.96
N THR A 80 -2.98 -13.11 -5.74
CA THR A 80 -2.31 -12.71 -4.50
C THR A 80 -3.21 -12.94 -3.28
N VAL A 81 -4.49 -12.57 -3.37
CA VAL A 81 -5.49 -12.80 -2.31
C VAL A 81 -5.75 -14.29 -2.10
N ALA A 82 -5.95 -15.06 -3.17
CA ALA A 82 -6.17 -16.50 -3.08
C ALA A 82 -4.99 -17.22 -2.42
N VAL A 83 -3.75 -16.90 -2.83
CA VAL A 83 -2.54 -17.48 -2.24
C VAL A 83 -2.37 -17.03 -0.79
N HIS A 84 -2.70 -15.78 -0.45
CA HIS A 84 -2.63 -15.30 0.93
C HIS A 84 -3.58 -16.07 1.87
N LEU A 85 -4.80 -16.31 1.40
CA LEU A 85 -5.85 -17.00 2.17
C LEU A 85 -5.59 -18.50 2.26
N LEU A 86 -5.19 -19.17 1.16
CA LEU A 86 -4.93 -20.61 1.13
C LEU A 86 -3.55 -20.97 1.73
N GLY A 87 -2.56 -20.08 1.62
CA GLY A 87 -1.18 -20.31 2.09
C GLY A 87 -0.95 -20.07 3.58
N GLY A 88 -2.01 -19.85 4.36
CA GLY A 88 -1.93 -19.72 5.82
C GLY A 88 -1.23 -18.44 6.28
N ARG A 89 -1.47 -17.29 5.64
CA ARG A 89 -0.93 -15.97 6.02
C ARG A 89 0.59 -15.81 5.90
N ARG A 90 1.29 -16.68 5.16
CA ARG A 90 2.73 -16.54 4.88
C ARG A 90 2.97 -15.40 3.88
N MET A 91 3.28 -14.20 4.41
CA MET A 91 3.42 -12.96 3.63
C MET A 91 4.41 -13.08 2.47
N MET A 92 5.56 -13.75 2.67
CA MET A 92 6.56 -13.94 1.60
C MET A 92 6.05 -14.77 0.42
N LEU A 93 5.22 -15.79 0.66
CA LEU A 93 4.65 -16.63 -0.40
C LEU A 93 3.62 -15.86 -1.23
N SER A 94 2.79 -15.05 -0.56
CA SER A 94 1.78 -14.22 -1.21
C SER A 94 2.42 -13.15 -2.10
N ILE A 95 3.45 -12.47 -1.61
CA ILE A 95 4.19 -11.46 -2.40
C ILE A 95 4.85 -12.12 -3.60
N GLY A 96 5.60 -13.21 -3.39
CA GLY A 96 6.31 -13.90 -4.47
C GLY A 96 5.38 -14.41 -5.56
N ALA A 97 4.28 -15.08 -5.18
CA ALA A 97 3.30 -15.59 -6.14
C ALA A 97 2.57 -14.45 -6.89
N GLY A 98 2.21 -13.38 -6.18
CA GLY A 98 1.57 -12.20 -6.77
C GLY A 98 2.47 -11.49 -7.79
N THR A 99 3.73 -11.26 -7.45
CA THR A 99 4.69 -10.63 -8.36
C THR A 99 5.00 -11.51 -9.56
N ALA A 100 5.24 -12.82 -9.36
CA ALA A 100 5.51 -13.74 -10.45
C ALA A 100 4.35 -13.85 -11.44
N SER A 101 3.11 -13.93 -10.93
CA SER A 101 1.90 -13.96 -11.76
C SER A 101 1.68 -12.65 -12.52
N TYR A 102 1.91 -11.49 -11.88
CA TYR A 102 1.84 -10.19 -12.55
C TYR A 102 2.84 -10.07 -13.71
N VAL A 103 4.11 -10.44 -13.46
CA VAL A 103 5.18 -10.40 -14.48
C VAL A 103 4.86 -11.36 -15.63
N ALA A 104 4.40 -12.58 -15.33
CA ALA A 104 4.03 -13.55 -16.35
C ALA A 104 2.86 -13.06 -17.21
N LEU A 105 1.81 -12.51 -16.60
CA LEU A 105 0.66 -11.96 -17.31
C LEU A 105 1.04 -10.76 -18.18
N LEU A 106 1.94 -9.89 -17.71
CA LEU A 106 2.43 -8.76 -18.49
C LEU A 106 3.35 -9.20 -19.64
N ALA A 107 4.11 -10.28 -19.47
CA ALA A 107 4.98 -10.83 -20.49
C ALA A 107 4.22 -11.61 -21.59
N LEU A 108 3.07 -12.22 -21.26
CA LEU A 108 2.21 -12.91 -22.22
C LEU A 108 1.16 -12.02 -22.90
N ALA A 109 0.81 -10.88 -22.31
CA ALA A 109 -0.10 -9.87 -22.87
C ALA A 109 0.64 -8.83 -23.71
#